data_AF-A0A3D1XPG2-F1
#
_entry.id   AF-A0A3D1XPG2-F1
#
_cell.length_a   1.000
_cell.length_b   1.000
_cell.length_c   1.000
_cell.angle_alpha   90.00
_cell.angle_beta   90.00
_cell.angle_gamma   90.00
#
_symmetry.space_group_name_H-M   'P 1'
#
loop_
_entity.id
_entity.type
_entity.pdbx_description
1 polymer ?
#
loop_
_entity_poly.entity_id
_entity_poly.type
_entity_poly.pdbx_seq_one_letter_code
_entity_poly.pdbx_strand_id
1 'polypeptide(L)'
;MLESLQESAPGLLRTQQRNILGAFLFSGDDVEKKVSVLSGGEKSRLALARMLCGNAASDTNAPPSCILLDEPTNHLDMRSREHLAAVLSDYEGSLVIISHDRFFLDGFVNCVWEVADGHAREYNGNYSEYERAKLKEEPIEQEAKASERSVGTSIEKERKRQEAEERNLRYKKLKPLEKRLVEVESRLE
;
A
#
# COMPACT_ATOMS: atom_id res chain seq x y z
N MET A 1 27.18 3.88 -20.26
CA MET A 1 26.09 3.21 -19.53
C MET A 1 26.23 1.71 -19.63
N LEU A 2 26.59 1.22 -20.81
CA LEU A 2 26.96 -0.16 -21.10
C LEU A 2 27.91 -0.76 -20.03
N GLU A 3 28.97 -0.04 -19.68
CA GLU A 3 29.95 -0.48 -18.67
C GLU A 3 29.31 -0.72 -17.29
N SER A 4 28.43 0.19 -16.85
CA SER A 4 27.71 0.06 -15.58
C SER A 4 26.70 -1.10 -15.58
N LEU A 5 26.08 -1.39 -16.73
CA LEU A 5 25.19 -2.53 -16.87
C LEU A 5 25.97 -3.85 -16.90
N GLN A 6 27.14 -3.86 -17.57
CA GLN A 6 28.05 -4.99 -17.62
C GLN A 6 28.62 -5.35 -16.25
N GLU A 7 28.90 -4.36 -15.38
CA GLU A 7 29.27 -4.60 -13.98
C GLU A 7 28.16 -5.29 -13.17
N SER A 8 26.89 -5.00 -13.49
CA SER A 8 25.75 -5.51 -12.72
C SER A 8 25.29 -6.88 -13.22
N ALA A 9 25.47 -7.13 -14.52
CA ALA A 9 25.09 -8.38 -15.17
C ALA A 9 26.20 -8.86 -16.12
N PRO A 10 27.33 -9.35 -15.58
CA PRO A 10 28.46 -9.80 -16.39
C PRO A 10 28.15 -11.04 -17.25
N GLY A 11 27.08 -11.79 -16.92
CA GLY A 11 26.63 -12.95 -17.69
C GLY A 11 25.84 -12.64 -18.96
N LEU A 12 25.38 -11.40 -19.15
CA LEU A 12 24.60 -11.01 -20.33
C LEU A 12 25.50 -10.71 -21.54
N LEU A 13 25.09 -11.17 -22.72
CA LEU A 13 25.73 -10.78 -23.97
C LEU A 13 25.59 -9.27 -24.21
N ARG A 14 26.58 -8.65 -24.86
CA ARG A 14 26.52 -7.22 -25.23
C ARG A 14 25.26 -6.84 -26.01
N THR A 15 24.76 -7.74 -26.85
CA THR A 15 23.51 -7.53 -27.60
C THR A 15 22.31 -7.47 -26.65
N GLN A 16 22.25 -8.34 -25.64
CA GLN A 16 21.20 -8.32 -24.63
C GLN A 16 21.28 -7.05 -23.77
N GLN A 17 22.48 -6.65 -23.36
CA GLN A 17 22.70 -5.38 -22.64
C GLN A 17 22.24 -4.16 -23.45
N ARG A 18 22.55 -4.13 -24.76
CA ARG A 18 22.08 -3.05 -25.66
C ARG A 18 20.56 -3.10 -25.86
N ASN A 19 19.96 -4.29 -25.96
CA ASN A 19 18.51 -4.43 -26.06
C ASN A 19 17.81 -3.91 -24.80
N ILE A 20 18.35 -4.23 -23.61
CA ILE A 20 17.80 -3.74 -22.35
C ILE A 20 17.97 -2.23 -22.23
N LEU A 21 19.15 -1.67 -22.54
CA LEU A 21 19.33 -0.22 -22.57
C LEU A 21 18.41 0.46 -23.60
N GLY A 22 18.17 -0.17 -24.74
CA GLY A 22 17.15 0.24 -25.72
C GLY A 22 15.73 0.20 -25.17
N ALA A 23 15.42 -0.82 -24.37
CA ALA A 23 14.19 -0.93 -23.59
C ALA A 23 14.09 0.08 -22.43
N PHE A 24 15.12 0.90 -22.21
CA PHE A 24 15.12 2.05 -21.30
C PHE A 24 15.34 3.39 -22.03
N LEU A 25 15.05 3.42 -23.35
CA LEU A 25 15.16 4.57 -24.25
C LEU A 25 16.60 5.07 -24.48
N PHE A 26 17.63 4.28 -24.14
CA PHE A 26 19.01 4.58 -24.50
C PHE A 26 19.31 3.98 -25.87
N SER A 27 19.67 4.82 -26.85
CA SER A 27 19.88 4.38 -28.23
C SER A 27 21.15 4.97 -28.84
N GLY A 28 21.67 4.33 -29.89
CA GLY A 28 22.86 4.78 -30.60
C GLY A 28 24.06 4.98 -29.67
N ASP A 29 24.65 6.17 -29.73
CA ASP A 29 25.84 6.55 -28.96
C ASP A 29 25.52 6.85 -27.49
N ASP A 30 24.24 7.05 -27.13
CA ASP A 30 23.85 7.34 -25.75
C ASP A 30 24.26 6.19 -24.82
N VAL A 31 24.15 4.96 -25.32
CA VAL A 31 24.48 3.74 -24.58
C VAL A 31 25.94 3.75 -24.06
N GLU A 32 26.82 4.48 -24.75
CA GLU A 32 28.25 4.60 -24.45
C GLU A 32 28.58 5.81 -23.55
N LYS A 33 27.62 6.72 -23.31
CA LYS A 33 27.82 7.87 -22.41
C LYS A 33 28.22 7.44 -20.99
N LYS A 34 29.08 8.21 -20.34
CA LYS A 34 29.44 7.98 -18.92
C LYS A 34 28.25 8.24 -18.01
N VAL A 35 28.13 7.48 -16.91
CA VAL A 35 27.03 7.66 -15.93
C VAL A 35 27.07 9.05 -15.29
N SER A 36 28.25 9.67 -15.18
CA SER A 36 28.43 11.00 -14.61
C SER A 36 27.74 12.11 -15.39
N VAL A 37 27.54 11.96 -16.70
CA VAL A 37 26.93 12.98 -17.57
C VAL A 37 25.42 12.82 -17.73
N LEU A 38 24.82 11.81 -17.11
CA LEU A 38 23.38 11.56 -17.18
C LEU A 38 22.60 12.53 -16.30
N SER A 39 21.45 12.98 -16.82
CA SER A 39 20.41 13.66 -16.06
C SER A 39 19.83 12.77 -14.96
N GLY A 40 19.09 13.36 -14.01
CA GLY A 40 18.43 12.61 -12.94
C GLY A 40 17.51 11.50 -13.45
N GLY A 41 16.67 11.79 -14.45
CA GLY A 41 15.77 10.79 -15.05
C GLY A 41 16.50 9.67 -15.77
N GLU A 42 17.59 9.98 -16.48
CA GLU A 42 18.44 8.96 -17.12
C GLU A 42 19.13 8.07 -16.08
N LYS A 43 19.58 8.63 -14.95
CA LYS A 43 20.16 7.84 -13.85
C LYS A 43 19.13 6.88 -13.25
N SER A 44 17.90 7.33 -13.03
CA SER A 44 16.81 6.46 -12.53
C SER A 44 16.49 5.33 -13.51
N ARG A 45 16.39 5.62 -14.81
CA ARG A 45 16.18 4.57 -15.84
C ARG A 45 17.33 3.58 -15.89
N LEU A 46 18.58 4.05 -15.80
CA LEU A 46 19.74 3.16 -15.76
C LEU A 46 19.75 2.29 -14.49
N ALA A 47 19.34 2.83 -13.34
CA ALA A 47 19.25 2.06 -12.10
C ALA A 47 18.20 0.94 -12.20
N LEU A 48 17.03 1.22 -12.78
CA LEU A 48 16.00 0.21 -13.06
C LEU A 48 16.50 -0.86 -14.04
N ALA A 49 17.17 -0.45 -15.12
CA ALA A 49 17.77 -1.38 -16.07
C ALA A 49 18.77 -2.33 -15.40
N ARG A 50 19.63 -1.80 -14.52
CA ARG A 50 20.60 -2.59 -13.75
C ARG A 50 19.91 -3.58 -12.82
N MET A 51 18.87 -3.15 -12.11
CA MET A 51 18.14 -4.00 -11.18
C MET A 51 17.48 -5.19 -11.86
N LEU A 52 16.89 -4.99 -13.04
CA LEU A 52 16.21 -6.05 -13.81
C LEU A 52 17.17 -7.06 -14.44
N CYS A 53 18.40 -6.65 -14.76
CA CYS A 53 19.40 -7.51 -15.41
C CYS A 53 20.08 -8.49 -14.44
N GLY A 54 19.99 -8.26 -13.14
CA GLY A 54 20.75 -9.00 -12.15
C GLY A 54 21.43 -8.05 -11.17
N ASN A 55 21.33 -8.36 -9.88
CA ASN A 55 22.04 -7.62 -8.85
C ASN A 55 23.53 -7.97 -8.88
N ALA A 56 24.39 -6.95 -8.81
CA ALA A 56 25.82 -7.08 -8.51
C ALA A 56 26.13 -7.76 -7.15
N ALA A 57 25.09 -8.01 -6.33
CA ALA A 57 25.19 -8.58 -4.99
C ALA A 57 24.82 -10.09 -4.94
N SER A 58 24.40 -10.71 -6.04
CA SER A 58 24.02 -12.12 -6.07
C SER A 58 25.01 -12.92 -6.90
N ASP A 59 25.72 -13.87 -6.27
CA ASP A 59 26.71 -14.77 -6.89
C ASP A 59 26.16 -15.63 -8.05
N THR A 60 24.86 -15.59 -8.30
CA THR A 60 24.15 -16.47 -9.24
C THR A 60 23.91 -15.88 -10.62
N ASN A 61 24.27 -14.62 -10.89
CA ASN A 61 24.17 -13.99 -12.23
C ASN A 61 22.76 -14.08 -12.86
N ALA A 62 21.73 -14.30 -12.03
CA ALA A 62 20.35 -14.53 -12.43
C ALA A 62 19.47 -13.33 -12.03
N PRO A 63 18.41 -13.02 -12.79
CA PRO A 63 17.45 -12.00 -12.39
C PRO A 63 16.79 -12.40 -11.05
N PRO A 64 16.44 -11.44 -10.20
CA PRO A 64 15.83 -11.74 -8.90
C PRO A 64 14.49 -12.46 -9.06
N SER A 65 14.15 -13.39 -8.17
CA SER A 65 12.83 -14.05 -8.24
C SER A 65 11.67 -13.12 -7.89
N CYS A 66 11.93 -12.05 -7.13
CA CYS A 66 10.95 -11.05 -6.72
C CYS A 66 11.58 -9.65 -6.67
N ILE A 67 10.86 -8.65 -7.16
CA ILE A 67 11.23 -7.23 -7.14
C ILE A 67 10.17 -6.43 -6.39
N LEU A 68 10.61 -5.54 -5.51
CA LEU A 68 9.77 -4.58 -4.81
C LEU A 68 10.08 -3.16 -5.32
N LEU A 69 9.07 -2.44 -5.79
CA LEU A 69 9.19 -1.08 -6.31
C LEU A 69 8.25 -0.14 -5.55
N ASP A 70 8.81 0.93 -4.99
CA ASP A 70 8.05 2.00 -4.36
C ASP A 70 8.10 3.26 -5.23
N GLU A 71 6.94 3.67 -5.74
CA GLU A 71 6.73 4.80 -6.66
C GLU A 71 7.75 4.86 -7.83
N PRO A 72 7.87 3.79 -8.65
CA PRO A 72 8.88 3.72 -9.70
C PRO A 72 8.65 4.69 -10.86
N THR A 73 7.47 5.31 -10.94
CA THR A 73 7.09 6.29 -11.97
C THR A 73 7.50 7.72 -11.61
N ASN A 74 7.98 7.97 -10.39
CA ASN A 74 8.37 9.33 -9.97
C ASN A 74 9.51 9.87 -10.84
N HIS A 75 9.39 11.15 -11.20
CA HIS A 75 10.35 11.86 -12.05
C HIS A 75 10.55 11.27 -13.46
N LEU A 76 9.66 10.38 -13.91
CA LEU A 76 9.63 9.88 -15.29
C LEU A 76 8.64 10.69 -16.14
N ASP A 77 9.03 10.96 -17.38
CA ASP A 77 8.10 11.45 -18.40
C ASP A 77 7.17 10.34 -18.87
N MET A 78 6.12 10.72 -19.62
CA MET A 78 5.09 9.79 -20.10
C MET A 78 5.67 8.64 -20.93
N ARG A 79 6.61 8.95 -21.82
CA ARG A 79 7.27 7.94 -22.67
C ARG A 79 8.10 6.96 -21.87
N SER A 80 8.84 7.44 -20.87
CA SER A 80 9.64 6.59 -19.98
C SER A 80 8.75 5.67 -19.13
N ARG A 81 7.57 6.15 -18.72
CA ARG A 81 6.58 5.34 -17.99
C ARG A 81 6.01 4.20 -18.82
N GLU A 82 5.60 4.48 -20.05
CA GLU A 82 5.10 3.45 -20.99
C GLU A 82 6.15 2.37 -21.25
N HIS A 83 7.40 2.80 -21.45
CA HIS A 83 8.52 1.88 -21.68
C HIS A 83 8.81 1.03 -20.45
N LEU A 84 8.80 1.63 -19.25
CA LEU A 84 8.95 0.90 -18.00
C LEU A 84 7.84 -0.13 -17.82
N ALA A 85 6.58 0.23 -18.08
CA ALA A 85 5.45 -0.70 -17.99
C ALA A 85 5.63 -1.90 -18.92
N ALA A 86 6.08 -1.68 -20.17
CA ALA A 86 6.36 -2.75 -21.11
C ALA A 86 7.45 -3.70 -20.61
N VAL A 87 8.56 -3.16 -20.08
CA VAL A 87 9.65 -3.97 -19.52
C VAL A 87 9.20 -4.78 -18.31
N LEU A 88 8.41 -4.18 -17.42
CA LEU A 88 7.90 -4.87 -16.22
C LEU A 88 6.86 -5.92 -16.57
N SER A 89 6.09 -5.73 -17.65
CA SER A 89 5.13 -6.72 -18.15
C SER A 89 5.81 -8.00 -18.66
N ASP A 90 7.01 -7.89 -19.21
CA ASP A 90 7.79 -9.03 -19.73
C ASP A 90 8.65 -9.70 -18.64
N TYR A 91 8.58 -9.21 -17.40
CA TYR A 91 9.37 -9.76 -16.31
C TYR A 91 8.83 -11.13 -15.85
N GLU A 92 9.66 -12.16 -15.91
CA GLU A 92 9.25 -13.53 -15.56
C GLU A 92 9.17 -13.79 -14.04
N GLY A 93 9.70 -12.90 -13.21
CA GLY A 93 9.63 -13.01 -11.74
C GLY A 93 8.39 -12.34 -11.14
N SER A 94 8.29 -12.36 -9.81
CA SER A 94 7.22 -11.64 -9.10
C SER A 94 7.54 -10.15 -8.96
N LEU A 95 6.54 -9.30 -9.15
CA LEU A 95 6.63 -7.86 -8.95
C LEU A 95 5.62 -7.41 -7.91
N VAL A 96 6.11 -6.69 -6.89
CA VAL A 96 5.29 -5.99 -5.91
C VAL A 96 5.54 -4.50 -6.09
N ILE A 97 4.50 -3.76 -6.44
CA ILE A 97 4.62 -2.35 -6.81
C ILE A 97 3.65 -1.51 -6.01
N ILE A 98 4.16 -0.40 -5.48
CA ILE A 98 3.38 0.67 -4.89
C ILE A 98 3.42 1.84 -5.87
N SER A 99 2.27 2.27 -6.38
CA SER A 99 2.18 3.50 -7.16
C SER A 99 0.80 4.15 -7.09
N HIS A 100 0.76 5.47 -7.15
CA HIS A 100 -0.47 6.25 -7.36
C HIS A 100 -0.93 6.29 -8.83
N ASP A 101 -0.13 5.78 -9.77
CA ASP A 101 -0.36 5.88 -11.19
C ASP A 101 -1.18 4.72 -11.75
N ARG A 102 -2.49 4.93 -11.83
CA ARG A 102 -3.48 3.91 -12.22
C ARG A 102 -3.23 3.35 -13.62
N PHE A 103 -2.91 4.20 -14.59
CA PHE A 103 -2.70 3.78 -15.98
C PHE A 103 -1.44 2.92 -16.13
N PHE A 104 -0.40 3.22 -15.35
CA PHE A 104 0.81 2.42 -15.31
C PHE A 104 0.53 1.03 -14.71
N LEU A 105 -0.15 0.98 -13.57
CA LEU A 105 -0.50 -0.29 -12.92
C LEU A 105 -1.39 -1.14 -13.82
N ASP A 106 -2.44 -0.57 -14.41
CA ASP A 106 -3.41 -1.30 -15.21
C ASP A 106 -2.82 -2.01 -16.44
N GLY A 107 -1.64 -1.55 -16.90
CA GLY A 107 -0.96 -2.11 -18.06
C GLY A 107 -0.41 -3.52 -17.85
N PHE A 108 -0.12 -3.95 -16.61
CA PHE A 108 0.55 -5.22 -16.37
C PHE A 108 0.26 -5.88 -15.01
N VAL A 109 -0.36 -5.19 -14.05
CA VAL A 109 -0.73 -5.84 -12.79
C VAL A 109 -1.88 -6.81 -13.01
N ASN A 110 -1.80 -7.95 -12.34
CA ASN A 110 -2.80 -9.02 -12.40
C ASN A 110 -3.44 -9.32 -11.02
N CYS A 111 -3.01 -8.62 -9.98
CA CYS A 111 -3.53 -8.70 -8.64
C CYS A 111 -3.31 -7.36 -7.92
N VAL A 112 -4.31 -6.91 -7.16
CA VAL A 112 -4.28 -5.66 -6.37
C VAL A 112 -4.55 -5.99 -4.91
N TRP A 113 -3.69 -5.49 -4.04
CA TRP A 113 -3.83 -5.61 -2.59
C TRP A 113 -4.25 -4.27 -2.00
N GLU A 114 -5.46 -4.22 -1.47
CA GLU A 114 -5.95 -3.07 -0.71
C GLU A 114 -5.58 -3.24 0.76
N VAL A 115 -4.87 -2.29 1.34
CA VAL A 115 -4.55 -2.28 2.77
C VAL A 115 -5.34 -1.15 3.43
N ALA A 116 -6.37 -1.50 4.20
CA ALA A 116 -7.27 -0.58 4.88
C ALA A 116 -7.75 -1.14 6.22
N ASP A 117 -8.03 -0.27 7.20
CA ASP A 117 -8.55 -0.66 8.51
C ASP A 117 -7.71 -1.74 9.25
N GLY A 118 -6.40 -1.82 8.97
CA GLY A 118 -5.51 -2.84 9.55
C GLY A 118 -5.60 -4.22 8.89
N HIS A 119 -6.34 -4.35 7.81
CA HIS A 119 -6.51 -5.57 7.02
C HIS A 119 -5.98 -5.39 5.59
N ALA A 120 -5.57 -6.50 4.97
CA ALA A 120 -5.24 -6.55 3.55
C ALA A 120 -6.29 -7.40 2.83
N ARG A 121 -6.87 -6.88 1.75
CA ARG A 121 -7.79 -7.59 0.85
C ARG A 121 -7.17 -7.74 -0.52
N GLU A 122 -7.29 -8.94 -1.06
CA GLU A 122 -6.78 -9.28 -2.38
C GLU A 122 -7.91 -9.19 -3.41
N TYR A 123 -7.63 -8.51 -4.52
CA TYR A 123 -8.50 -8.45 -5.70
C TYR A 123 -7.73 -8.99 -6.90
N ASN A 124 -8.20 -10.11 -7.46
CA ASN A 124 -7.63 -10.67 -8.67
C ASN A 124 -8.07 -9.85 -9.88
N GLY A 125 -7.13 -9.54 -10.77
CA GLY A 125 -7.36 -8.69 -11.93
C GLY A 125 -6.48 -7.46 -11.97
N ASN A 126 -6.73 -6.62 -12.97
CA ASN A 126 -6.02 -5.37 -13.12
C ASN A 126 -6.60 -4.26 -12.21
N TYR A 127 -5.99 -3.08 -12.25
CA TYR A 127 -6.41 -1.97 -11.39
C TYR A 127 -7.84 -1.51 -11.70
N SER A 128 -8.21 -1.46 -12.98
CA SER A 128 -9.56 -1.09 -13.44
C SER A 128 -10.63 -2.06 -12.92
N GLU A 129 -10.33 -3.36 -12.85
CA GLU A 129 -11.21 -4.38 -12.29
C GLU A 129 -11.38 -4.23 -10.79
N TYR A 130 -10.29 -3.96 -10.07
CA TYR A 130 -10.34 -3.59 -8.65
C TYR A 130 -11.23 -2.36 -8.40
N GLU A 131 -11.07 -1.28 -9.17
CA GLU A 131 -11.87 -0.06 -8.98
C GLU A 131 -13.38 -0.33 -9.18
N ARG A 132 -13.73 -1.17 -10.15
CA ARG A 132 -15.13 -1.60 -10.37
C ARG A 132 -15.66 -2.51 -9.25
N ALA A 133 -14.83 -3.41 -8.72
CA ALA A 133 -15.22 -4.28 -7.62
C ALA A 133 -15.48 -3.45 -6.36
N LYS A 134 -14.55 -2.55 -6.02
CA LYS A 134 -14.64 -1.66 -4.88
C LYS A 134 -15.89 -0.77 -4.93
N LEU A 135 -16.20 -0.18 -6.09
CA LEU A 135 -17.39 0.65 -6.25
C LEU A 135 -18.72 -0.09 -5.96
N LYS A 136 -18.75 -1.42 -6.17
CA LYS A 136 -19.92 -2.26 -5.85
C LYS A 136 -19.98 -2.62 -4.36
N GLU A 137 -18.84 -2.71 -3.70
CA GLU A 137 -18.73 -3.12 -2.29
C GLU A 137 -18.92 -1.93 -1.32
N GLU A 138 -18.51 -0.73 -1.71
CA GLU A 138 -18.65 0.51 -0.90
C GLU A 138 -20.06 0.73 -0.30
N PRO A 139 -21.17 0.64 -1.07
CA PRO A 139 -22.50 0.84 -0.48
C PRO A 139 -22.87 -0.24 0.54
N ILE A 140 -22.44 -1.49 0.32
CA ILE A 140 -22.72 -2.62 1.21
C ILE A 140 -21.97 -2.45 2.54
N GLU A 141 -20.70 -2.03 2.48
CA GLU A 141 -19.91 -1.73 3.69
C GLU A 141 -20.42 -0.52 4.45
N GLN A 142 -20.89 0.52 3.75
CA GLN A 142 -21.45 1.70 4.40
C GLN A 142 -22.75 1.37 5.15
N GLU A 143 -23.62 0.55 4.56
CA GLU A 143 -24.83 0.07 5.23
C GLU A 143 -24.50 -0.82 6.45
N ALA A 144 -23.52 -1.72 6.33
CA ALA A 144 -23.08 -2.56 7.44
C ALA A 144 -22.48 -1.72 8.59
N LYS A 145 -21.54 -0.81 8.28
CA LYS A 145 -20.92 0.10 9.28
C LYS A 145 -21.95 1.05 9.92
N ALA A 146 -22.96 1.50 9.17
CA ALA A 146 -24.04 2.32 9.72
C ALA A 146 -24.95 1.51 10.67
N SER A 147 -25.28 0.27 10.30
CA SER A 147 -26.05 -0.65 11.14
C SER A 147 -25.31 -0.95 12.45
N GLU A 148 -24.03 -1.30 12.39
CA GLU A 148 -23.20 -1.56 13.58
C GLU A 148 -23.09 -0.35 14.51
N ARG A 149 -22.90 0.86 13.95
CA ARG A 149 -22.89 2.10 14.73
C ARG A 149 -24.23 2.37 15.42
N SER A 150 -25.35 2.09 14.75
CA SER A 150 -26.70 2.28 15.31
C SER A 150 -27.00 1.30 16.45
N VAL A 151 -26.53 0.06 16.33
CA VAL A 151 -26.65 -0.97 17.36
C VAL A 151 -25.76 -0.62 18.55
N GLY A 152 -24.51 -0.24 18.31
CA GLY A 152 -23.57 0.16 19.37
C GLY A 152 -24.04 1.37 20.17
N THR A 153 -24.57 2.41 19.50
CA THR A 153 -25.14 3.58 20.19
C THR A 153 -26.41 3.25 20.98
N SER A 154 -27.24 2.32 20.50
CA SER A 154 -28.41 1.85 21.24
C SER A 154 -28.02 1.09 22.51
N ILE A 155 -27.03 0.19 22.42
CA ILE A 155 -26.52 -0.57 23.57
C ILE A 155 -25.89 0.37 24.63
N GLU A 156 -25.08 1.34 24.20
CA GLU A 156 -24.44 2.34 25.07
C GLU A 156 -25.49 3.20 25.82
N LYS A 157 -26.58 3.57 25.13
CA LYS A 157 -27.68 4.36 25.70
C LYS A 157 -28.49 3.56 26.72
N GLU A 158 -28.76 2.29 26.43
CA GLU A 158 -29.45 1.37 27.35
C GLU A 158 -28.61 1.15 28.63
N ARG A 159 -27.29 0.96 28.49
CA ARG A 159 -26.36 0.79 29.61
C ARG A 159 -26.35 2.01 30.54
N LYS A 160 -26.27 3.22 29.98
CA LYS A 160 -26.32 4.48 30.75
C LYS A 160 -27.66 4.68 31.45
N ARG A 161 -28.76 4.23 30.83
CA ARG A 161 -30.11 4.29 31.43
C ARG A 161 -30.21 3.37 32.65
N GLN A 162 -29.70 2.13 32.54
CA GLN A 162 -29.66 1.18 33.65
C GLN A 162 -28.81 1.70 34.82
N GLU A 163 -27.61 2.23 34.56
CA GLU A 163 -26.74 2.81 35.60
C GLU A 163 -27.40 4.01 36.31
N ALA A 164 -28.16 4.83 35.58
CA ALA A 164 -28.89 5.96 36.15
C ALA A 164 -30.06 5.49 37.03
N GLU A 165 -30.79 4.45 36.61
CA GLU A 165 -31.87 3.85 37.40
C GLU A 165 -31.35 3.24 38.70
N GLU A 166 -30.25 2.48 38.65
CA GLU A 166 -29.61 1.91 39.84
C GLU A 166 -29.16 2.98 40.83
N ARG A 167 -28.54 4.07 40.33
CA ARG A 167 -28.12 5.20 41.17
C ARG A 167 -29.30 5.87 41.86
N ASN A 168 -30.40 6.05 41.14
CA ASN A 168 -31.61 6.66 41.68
C ASN A 168 -32.28 5.75 42.73
N LEU A 169 -32.28 4.43 42.49
CA LEU A 169 -32.77 3.44 43.45
C LEU A 169 -31.93 3.44 44.74
N ARG A 170 -30.60 3.53 44.60
CA ARG A 170 -29.66 3.59 45.71
C ARG A 170 -29.84 4.87 46.53
N TYR A 171 -30.01 6.01 45.87
CA TYR A 171 -30.31 7.29 46.52
C TYR A 171 -31.62 7.24 47.32
N LYS A 172 -32.69 6.67 46.74
CA LYS A 172 -33.98 6.47 47.44
C LYS A 172 -33.86 5.60 48.69
N LYS A 173 -32.99 4.59 48.68
CA LYS A 173 -32.75 3.71 49.85
C LYS A 173 -31.89 4.36 50.92
N LEU A 174 -30.83 5.08 50.55
CA LEU A 174 -29.88 5.68 51.49
C LEU A 174 -30.44 6.91 52.21
N LYS A 175 -31.14 7.80 51.51
CA LYS A 175 -31.68 9.05 52.07
C LYS A 175 -32.54 8.89 53.34
N PRO A 176 -33.47 7.92 53.44
CA PRO A 176 -34.22 7.71 54.68
C PRO A 176 -33.37 7.09 55.80
N LEU A 177 -32.34 6.29 55.47
CA LEU A 177 -31.42 5.72 56.46
C LEU A 177 -30.50 6.80 57.04
N GLU A 178 -29.97 7.70 56.20
CA GLU A 178 -29.18 8.86 56.64
C GLU A 178 -29.99 9.78 57.56
N LYS A 179 -31.24 10.08 57.21
CA LYS A 179 -32.13 10.86 58.08
C LYS A 179 -32.31 10.22 59.45
N ARG A 180 -32.52 8.89 59.50
CA ARG A 180 -32.66 8.15 60.75
C ARG A 180 -31.36 8.11 61.55
N LEU A 181 -30.21 8.08 60.89
CA LEU A 181 -28.90 8.13 61.55
C LEU A 181 -28.71 9.45 62.28
N VAL A 182 -28.94 10.58 61.59
CA VAL A 182 -28.83 11.93 62.17
C VAL A 182 -29.79 12.10 63.36
N GLU A 183 -31.02 11.60 63.25
CA GLU A 183 -32.01 11.67 64.33
C GLU A 183 -31.64 10.83 65.57
N VAL A 184 -30.89 9.74 65.37
CA VAL A 184 -30.34 8.93 66.47
C VAL A 184 -29.11 9.58 67.09
N GLU A 185 -28.22 10.15 66.28
CA GLU A 185 -27.03 10.87 66.74
C GLU A 185 -27.41 12.09 67.59
N SER A 186 -28.40 12.88 67.16
CA SER A 186 -28.89 14.03 67.91
C SER A 186 -29.60 13.69 69.22
N ARG A 187 -29.90 12.40 69.46
CA ARG A 187 -30.48 11.91 70.73
C ARG A 187 -29.40 11.41 71.70
N LEU A 188 -28.17 11.22 71.21
CA LEU A 188 -27.02 10.77 71.99
C LEU A 188 -26.18 11.94 72.52
N GLU A 189 -26.32 13.13 71.95
CA GLU A 189 -25.89 14.42 72.53
C GLU A 189 -26.93 14.98 73.51
#